data_AF-A0A3N5GCQ7-F1
#
_entry.id   AF-A0A3N5GCQ7-F1
#
_cell.length_a   1.000
_cell.length_b   1.000
_cell.length_c   1.000
_cell.angle_alpha   90.00
_cell.angle_beta   90.00
_cell.angle_gamma   90.00
#
_symmetry.space_group_name_H-M   'P 1'
#
loop_
_entity.id
_entity.type
_entity.pdbx_description
1 polymer ?
#
loop_
_entity_poly.entity_id
_entity_poly.type
_entity_poly.pdbx_seq_one_letter_code
_entity_poly.pdbx_strand_id
1 'polypeptide(L)' 'AIQHCLEALPADFRTAVVLADIQGMDYSEVAQAARVPLGTIKSRLARARLRLRECLQGFWELLPAAFRLEEGSRQV' A
#
# COMPACT_ATOMS: atom_id res chain seq x y z
N ALA A 1 6.70 -5.18 -8.12
CA ALA A 1 5.24 -5.04 -7.95
C ALA A 1 4.86 -3.83 -7.09
N ILE A 2 5.25 -3.79 -5.81
CA ILE A 2 4.77 -2.77 -4.84
C ILE A 2 5.11 -1.33 -5.27
N GLN A 3 6.39 -1.03 -5.51
CA GLN A 3 6.82 0.33 -5.90
C GLN A 3 6.10 0.82 -7.17
N HIS A 4 6.03 -0.04 -8.19
CA HIS A 4 5.30 0.22 -9.43
C HIS A 4 3.82 0.58 -9.17
N CYS A 5 3.12 -0.22 -8.37
CA CYS A 5 1.71 0.02 -8.06
C CYS A 5 1.50 1.30 -7.24
N LEU A 6 2.42 1.63 -6.33
CA LEU A 6 2.38 2.90 -5.59
C LEU A 6 2.60 4.09 -6.52
N GLU A 7 3.54 4.02 -7.46
CA GLU A 7 3.81 5.07 -8.45
C GLU A 7 2.66 5.28 -9.44
N ALA A 8 1.89 4.23 -9.73
CA ALA A 8 0.68 4.30 -10.57
C ALA A 8 -0.54 4.95 -9.85
N LEU A 9 -0.42 5.29 -8.57
CA LEU A 9 -1.45 6.05 -7.85
C LEU A 9 -1.37 7.55 -8.17
N PRO A 10 -2.52 8.23 -8.39
CA PRO A 10 -2.59 9.68 -8.31
C PRO A 10 -1.92 10.18 -7.02
N ALA A 11 -1.23 11.33 -7.10
CA ALA A 11 -0.41 11.84 -6.02
C ALA A 11 -1.16 11.90 -4.67
N ASP A 12 -2.41 12.38 -4.67
CA ASP A 12 -3.27 12.46 -3.49
C ASP A 12 -3.55 11.11 -2.83
N PHE A 13 -3.71 10.05 -3.64
CA PHE A 13 -3.98 8.70 -3.16
C PHE A 13 -2.70 8.06 -2.62
N ARG A 14 -1.59 8.26 -3.34
CA ARG A 14 -0.27 7.81 -2.90
C ARG A 14 0.10 8.45 -1.57
N THR A 15 -0.03 9.76 -1.43
CA THR A 15 0.27 10.49 -0.20
C THR A 15 -0.56 9.95 0.97
N ALA A 16 -1.87 9.75 0.78
CA ALA A 16 -2.73 9.20 1.83
C ALA A 16 -2.26 7.81 2.30
N VAL A 17 -1.96 6.91 1.36
CA VAL A 17 -1.48 5.54 1.69
C VAL A 17 -0.11 5.57 2.34
N VAL A 18 0.84 6.35 1.81
CA VAL A 18 2.20 6.40 2.37
C VAL A 18 2.17 6.90 3.81
N LEU A 19 1.42 7.95 4.11
CA LEU A 19 1.36 8.49 5.45
C LEU A 19 0.62 7.54 6.42
N ALA A 20 -0.52 6.98 6.02
CA ALA A 20 -1.32 6.12 6.89
C ALA A 20 -0.79 4.68 7.02
N ASP A 21 -0.56 4.01 5.88
CA ASP A 21 -0.29 2.57 5.84
C ASP A 21 1.21 2.24 5.95
N ILE A 22 2.10 3.17 5.60
CA ILE A 22 3.56 2.96 5.64
C ILE A 22 4.22 3.70 6.81
N GLN A 23 3.90 4.98 7.00
CA GLN A 23 4.44 5.76 8.12
C GLN A 23 3.64 5.59 9.42
N GLY A 24 2.48 4.93 9.36
CA GLY A 24 1.68 4.60 10.55
C GLY A 24 1.00 5.80 11.20
N MET A 25 0.89 6.94 10.51
CA MET A 25 0.16 8.11 11.02
C MET A 25 -1.33 7.80 11.13
N ASP A 26 -1.99 8.33 12.15
CA ASP A 26 -3.43 8.22 12.25
C ASP A 26 -4.14 9.12 11.21
N TYR A 27 -5.40 8.80 10.91
CA TYR A 27 -6.13 9.49 9.84
C TYR A 27 -6.32 11.00 10.10
N SER A 28 -6.33 11.44 11.35
CA SER A 28 -6.43 12.85 11.71
C SER A 28 -5.11 13.58 11.48
N GLU A 29 -3.98 12.97 11.81
CA GLU A 29 -2.64 13.49 11.51
C GLU A 29 -2.43 13.60 10.00
N VAL A 30 -2.84 12.57 9.24
CA VAL A 30 -2.78 12.59 7.77
C VAL A 30 -3.65 13.72 7.20
N ALA A 31 -4.85 13.93 7.75
CA ALA A 31 -5.76 14.99 7.32
C ALA A 31 -5.16 16.38 7.56
N GLN A 32 -4.52 16.57 8.72
CA GLN A 32 -3.81 17.81 9.07
C GLN A 32 -2.60 18.05 8.16
N ALA A 33 -1.75 17.04 7.97
CA ALA A 33 -0.56 17.12 7.13
C ALA A 33 -0.90 17.42 5.66
N ALA A 34 -1.95 16.79 5.14
CA ALA A 34 -2.41 16.98 3.76
C ALA A 34 -3.37 18.18 3.59
N ARG A 35 -3.73 18.89 4.67
CA ARG A 35 -4.66 20.04 4.69
C ARG A 35 -5.99 19.75 4.00
N VAL A 36 -6.59 18.60 4.30
CA VAL A 36 -7.90 18.18 3.76
C VAL A 36 -8.80 17.62 4.85
N PRO A 37 -10.12 17.57 4.67
CA PRO A 37 -11.03 16.98 5.65
C PRO A 37 -10.74 15.49 5.92
N LEU A 38 -11.00 15.04 7.15
CA LEU A 38 -10.87 13.62 7.55
C LEU A 38 -11.67 12.67 6.64
N GLY A 39 -12.88 13.08 6.23
CA GLY A 39 -13.70 12.31 5.28
C GLY A 39 -13.04 12.14 3.91
N THR A 40 -12.26 13.14 3.47
CA THR A 40 -11.46 13.07 2.24
C THR A 40 -10.34 12.05 2.39
N ILE A 41 -9.64 11.99 3.53
CA ILE A 41 -8.63 10.96 3.79
C ILE A 41 -9.24 9.56 3.74
N LYS A 42 -10.36 9.33 4.44
CA LYS A 42 -11.05 8.03 4.43
C LYS A 42 -11.42 7.59 3.01
N SER A 43 -12.02 8.48 2.23
CA SER A 43 -12.42 8.16 0.84
C SER A 43 -11.23 8.02 -0.12
N ARG A 44 -10.12 8.75 0.10
CA ARG A 44 -8.87 8.58 -0.65
C ARG A 44 -8.25 7.22 -0.35
N LEU A 45 -8.12 6.85 0.91
CA LEU A 45 -7.56 5.55 1.33
C LEU A 45 -8.37 4.38 0.76
N ALA A 46 -9.71 4.43 0.85
CA ALA A 46 -10.57 3.38 0.30
C ALA A 46 -10.31 3.15 -1.20
N ARG A 47 -10.27 4.23 -1.99
CA ARG A 47 -10.00 4.17 -3.44
C ARG A 47 -8.56 3.78 -3.75
N ALA A 48 -7.60 4.30 -2.99
CA ALA A 48 -6.18 4.01 -3.18
C ALA A 48 -5.90 2.51 -2.95
N ARG A 49 -6.42 1.94 -1.87
CA ARG A 49 -6.26 0.51 -1.54
C ARG A 49 -6.93 -0.40 -2.57
N LEU A 50 -8.09 0.00 -3.10
CA LEU A 50 -8.73 -0.71 -4.22
C LEU A 50 -7.83 -0.74 -5.46
N ARG A 51 -7.30 0.42 -5.89
CA ARG A 51 -6.41 0.51 -7.06
C ARG A 51 -5.10 -0.26 -6.85
N LEU A 52 -4.55 -0.23 -5.64
CA LEU A 52 -3.37 -1.04 -5.29
C LEU A 52 -3.67 -2.52 -5.41
N ARG A 53 -4.80 -2.98 -4.88
CA ARG A 53 -5.22 -4.38 -5.00
C ARG A 53 -5.34 -4.81 -6.47
N GLU A 54 -6.04 -4.01 -7.28
CA GLU A 54 -6.21 -4.28 -8.72
C GLU A 54 -4.88 -4.33 -9.46
N CYS A 55 -3.96 -3.38 -9.18
CA CYS A 55 -2.63 -3.39 -9.76
C CYS A 55 -1.81 -4.62 -9.34
N LEU A 56 -1.82 -4.95 -8.05
CA LEU A 56 -1.05 -6.06 -7.49
C LEU A 56 -1.56 -7.43 -7.98
N GLN A 57 -2.85 -7.56 -8.29
CA GLN A 57 -3.43 -8.76 -8.91
C GLN A 57 -2.83 -9.07 -10.30
N GLY A 58 -2.26 -8.08 -10.98
CA GLY A 58 -1.55 -8.29 -12.24
C GLY A 58 -0.17 -8.95 -12.11
N PHE A 59 0.31 -9.16 -10.87
CA PHE A 59 1.61 -9.78 -10.60
C PHE A 59 1.40 -11.20 -10.07
N TRP A 60 1.92 -12.20 -10.80
CA TRP A 60 1.78 -13.62 -10.47
C TRP A 60 2.44 -14.03 -9.17
N GLU A 61 3.52 -13.34 -8.77
CA GLU A 61 4.22 -13.60 -7.53
C GLU A 61 4.68 -12.27 -6.90
N LEU A 62 4.23 -12.01 -5.67
CA LEU A 62 4.54 -10.78 -4.93
C LEU A 62 5.82 -10.89 -4.10
N LEU A 63 6.25 -12.11 -3.79
CA LEU A 63 7.47 -12.39 -3.04
C LEU A 63 8.62 -12.73 -4.00
N PRO A 64 9.79 -12.10 -3.89
CA PRO A 64 10.97 -12.57 -4.61
C PRO A 64 11.24 -14.05 -4.31
N ALA A 65 11.80 -14.78 -5.29
CA ALA A 65 12.15 -16.20 -5.14
C ALA A 65 12.99 -16.48 -3.88
N ALA A 66 13.81 -15.50 -3.46
CA ALA A 66 14.62 -15.56 -2.24
C ALA A 66 13.81 -15.68 -0.92
N PHE A 67 12.52 -15.34 -0.93
CA PHE A 67 11.61 -15.49 0.22
C PHE A 67 10.70 -16.71 0.10
N ARG A 68 10.82 -17.50 -0.97
CA ARG A 68 10.13 -18.78 -1.06
C ARG A 68 10.80 -19.71 -0.05
N LEU A 69 10.02 -20.31 0.85
CA LEU A 69 10.56 -21.34 1.75
C LEU A 69 11.08 -22.48 0.87
N GLU A 70 12.38 -22.70 0.85
CA GLU A 70 12.92 -23.93 0.29
C GLU A 70 12.38 -25.08 1.13
N GLU A 71 11.86 -26.13 0.48
CA GLU A 71 11.44 -27.39 1.11
C GLU A 71 12.66 -28.11 1.71
N GLY A 72 13.25 -27.53 2.76
CA GLY A 72 14.58 -27.91 3.26
C GLY A 72 14.69 -27.90 4.79
N SER A 73 13.62 -27.62 5.52
CA SER A 73 13.53 -27.88 6.97
C SER A 73 12.90 -29.24 7.26
N ARG A 74 13.15 -30.25 6.41
CA ARG A 74 13.06 -31.65 6.82
C ARG A 74 14.38 -32.01 7.48
N GLN A 75 14.60 -31.47 8.68
CA GLN A 75 15.65 -31.98 9.55
C GLN A 75 15.23 -33.37 10.01
N VAL A 76 16.22 -34.27 9.87
CA VAL A 76 16.26 -35.68 10.22
C VAL A 76 15.85 -35.94 11.66
#